data_AF-A0A2M9EFH5-F1
#
_entry.id   AF-A0A2M9EFH5-F1
#
_cell.length_a   1.000
_cell.length_b   1.000
_cell.length_c   1.000
_cell.angle_alpha   90.00
_cell.angle_beta   90.00
_cell.angle_gamma   90.00
#
_symmetry.space_group_name_H-M   'P 1'
#
loop_
_entity.id
_entity.type
_entity.pdbx_description
1 polymer ?
#
loop_
_entity_poly.entity_id
_entity_poly.type
_entity_poly.pdbx_seq_one_letter_code
_entity_poly.pdbx_strand_id
1 'polypeptide(L)'
;MKKYLGLALALLLLPFSLQAQSCADESPETVALRLNTALEQGEWYSAASEFDPVVMKEVRRLLMEILATTPKAQRELTAALIFKTLSLDNLSHVDDETFFADYLGGEMRSNKGRIEDAKVIGSIAEAPDLAHVLISDQRPTASFQVRKMDVISLRCGENGWRVQLTGDIRELEEVARTFMKYSSELLDPSLGRQKN
;
A
#
# COMPACT_ATOMS: atom_id res chain seq x y z
N MET A 1 -16.92 -55.81 -30.10
CA MET A 1 -17.00 -54.88 -28.94
C MET A 1 -15.65 -54.17 -28.69
N LYS A 2 -15.11 -53.40 -29.66
CA LYS A 2 -13.79 -52.74 -29.55
C LYS A 2 -13.72 -51.40 -30.34
N LYS A 3 -14.85 -50.72 -30.57
CA LYS A 3 -14.91 -49.50 -31.43
C LYS A 3 -15.32 -48.20 -30.73
N TYR A 4 -15.51 -48.22 -29.40
CA TYR A 4 -15.96 -47.03 -28.64
C TYR A 4 -14.95 -46.48 -27.63
N LEU A 5 -13.74 -47.05 -27.55
CA LEU A 5 -12.74 -46.65 -26.54
C LEU A 5 -11.89 -45.44 -26.96
N GLY A 6 -11.96 -45.00 -28.23
CA GLY A 6 -11.15 -43.89 -28.74
C GLY A 6 -11.80 -42.50 -28.62
N LEU A 7 -13.10 -42.43 -28.29
CA LEU A 7 -13.83 -41.16 -28.28
C LEU A 7 -13.93 -40.49 -26.89
N ALA A 8 -13.58 -41.20 -25.81
CA ALA A 8 -13.69 -40.70 -24.45
C ALA A 8 -12.49 -39.85 -23.99
N LEU A 9 -11.38 -39.82 -24.75
CA LEU A 9 -10.15 -39.13 -24.36
C LEU A 9 -10.01 -37.71 -24.96
N ALA A 10 -10.86 -37.34 -25.92
CA ALA A 10 -10.82 -36.02 -26.56
C ALA A 10 -11.60 -34.93 -25.79
N LEU A 11 -12.38 -35.30 -24.77
CA LEU A 11 -13.20 -34.36 -23.97
C LEU A 11 -12.56 -33.88 -22.67
N LEU A 12 -11.33 -34.31 -22.35
CA LEU A 12 -10.58 -33.89 -21.15
C LEU A 12 -9.53 -32.79 -21.44
N LEU A 13 -9.48 -32.26 -22.67
CA LEU A 13 -8.44 -31.30 -23.12
C LEU A 13 -8.90 -29.84 -23.27
N LEU A 14 -10.14 -29.51 -22.90
CA LEU A 14 -10.65 -28.12 -22.90
C LEU A 14 -11.56 -27.99 -21.66
N PRO A 15 -11.29 -27.12 -20.65
CA PRO A 15 -11.04 -25.69 -20.85
C PRO A 15 -10.12 -25.04 -19.76
N PHE A 16 -8.84 -24.80 -20.04
CA PHE A 16 -7.99 -23.97 -19.16
C PHE A 16 -7.67 -22.58 -19.75
N SER A 17 -8.45 -22.13 -20.73
CA SER A 17 -8.16 -20.89 -21.47
C SER A 17 -9.01 -19.68 -21.05
N LEU A 18 -9.64 -19.69 -19.87
CA LEU A 18 -10.67 -18.68 -19.49
C LEU A 18 -10.41 -17.96 -18.17
N GLN A 19 -9.14 -17.74 -17.80
CA GLN A 19 -8.81 -16.90 -16.62
C GLN A 19 -8.10 -15.58 -16.96
N ALA A 20 -8.09 -15.15 -18.23
CA ALA A 20 -7.31 -13.99 -18.67
C ALA A 20 -8.12 -12.68 -18.84
N GLN A 21 -9.34 -12.56 -18.30
CA GLN A 21 -10.25 -11.45 -18.64
C GLN A 21 -10.72 -10.58 -17.46
N SER A 22 -10.05 -10.57 -16.31
CA SER A 22 -10.48 -9.72 -15.17
C SER A 22 -10.17 -8.23 -15.36
N CYS A 23 -9.28 -7.86 -16.28
CA CYS A 23 -8.78 -6.48 -16.41
C CYS A 23 -9.13 -5.81 -17.73
N ALA A 24 -9.96 -6.45 -18.56
CA ALA A 24 -10.42 -5.86 -19.81
C ALA A 24 -11.45 -4.74 -19.59
N ASP A 25 -12.14 -4.74 -18.45
CA ASP A 25 -13.30 -3.89 -18.20
C ASP A 25 -12.94 -2.53 -17.57
N GLU A 26 -11.76 -2.42 -16.95
CA GLU A 26 -11.30 -1.21 -16.28
C GLU A 26 -9.85 -0.89 -16.67
N SER A 27 -9.55 0.39 -16.89
CA SER A 27 -8.20 0.85 -17.21
C SER A 27 -7.41 1.20 -15.94
N PRO A 28 -6.08 1.07 -15.93
CA PRO A 28 -5.26 1.45 -14.78
C PRO A 28 -5.38 2.95 -14.42
N GLU A 29 -5.64 3.81 -15.41
CA GLU A 29 -5.92 5.23 -15.20
C GLU A 29 -7.21 5.47 -14.41
N THR A 30 -8.23 4.64 -14.64
CA THR A 30 -9.51 4.75 -13.92
C THR A 30 -9.33 4.44 -12.44
N VAL A 31 -8.57 3.38 -12.12
CA VAL A 31 -8.20 3.03 -10.73
C VAL A 31 -7.35 4.13 -10.10
N ALA A 32 -6.33 4.63 -10.81
CA ALA A 32 -5.48 5.71 -10.31
C ALA A 32 -6.27 7.01 -10.05
N LEU A 33 -7.22 7.36 -10.91
CA LEU A 33 -8.09 8.52 -10.72
C LEU A 33 -8.99 8.32 -9.49
N ARG A 34 -9.57 7.13 -9.30
CA ARG A 34 -10.41 6.82 -8.14
C ARG A 34 -9.63 6.90 -6.83
N LEU A 35 -8.42 6.33 -6.80
CA LEU A 35 -7.51 6.46 -5.65
C LEU A 35 -7.25 7.93 -5.32
N ASN A 36 -6.82 8.74 -6.29
CA ASN A 36 -6.48 10.14 -6.04
C ASN A 36 -7.69 10.97 -5.63
N THR A 37 -8.86 10.70 -6.20
CA THR A 37 -10.13 11.34 -5.80
C THR A 37 -10.43 11.04 -4.33
N ALA A 38 -10.31 9.78 -3.91
CA ALA A 38 -10.52 9.37 -2.53
C ALA A 38 -9.50 10.03 -1.59
N LEU A 39 -8.22 10.11 -1.97
CA LEU A 39 -7.18 10.78 -1.19
C LEU A 39 -7.43 12.29 -1.04
N GLU A 40 -7.85 12.98 -2.11
CA GLU A 40 -8.21 14.41 -2.08
C GLU A 40 -9.41 14.68 -1.16
N GLN A 41 -10.40 13.79 -1.17
CA GLN A 41 -11.63 13.88 -0.36
C GLN A 41 -11.46 13.40 1.08
N GLY A 42 -10.33 12.75 1.39
CA GLY A 42 -10.09 12.16 2.70
C GLY A 42 -10.87 10.88 2.99
N GLU A 43 -11.27 10.17 1.93
CA GLU A 43 -11.98 8.89 1.99
C GLU A 43 -10.99 7.72 2.08
N TRP A 44 -10.36 7.55 3.25
CA TRP A 44 -9.23 6.63 3.41
C TRP A 44 -9.57 5.16 3.16
N TYR A 45 -10.81 4.75 3.46
CA TYR A 45 -11.27 3.39 3.18
C TYR A 45 -11.42 3.16 1.66
N SER A 46 -12.06 4.10 0.96
CA SER A 46 -12.15 4.08 -0.50
C SER A 46 -10.76 4.03 -1.13
N ALA A 47 -9.81 4.84 -0.63
CA ALA A 47 -8.43 4.84 -1.09
C ALA A 47 -7.72 3.50 -0.82
N ALA A 48 -7.86 2.94 0.39
CA ALA A 48 -7.27 1.65 0.75
C ALA A 48 -7.78 0.51 -0.14
N SER A 49 -9.06 0.54 -0.51
CA SER A 49 -9.67 -0.48 -1.37
C SER A 49 -9.03 -0.59 -2.75
N GLU A 50 -8.35 0.46 -3.25
CA GLU A 50 -7.65 0.43 -4.53
C GLU A 50 -6.32 -0.35 -4.51
N PHE A 51 -5.79 -0.63 -3.32
CA PHE A 51 -4.51 -1.32 -3.16
C PHE A 51 -4.66 -2.84 -3.25
N ASP A 52 -3.56 -3.49 -3.59
CA ASP A 52 -3.48 -4.95 -3.56
C ASP A 52 -3.60 -5.46 -2.10
N PRO A 53 -4.48 -6.45 -1.83
CA PRO A 53 -4.60 -7.02 -0.49
C PRO A 53 -3.28 -7.59 0.07
N VAL A 54 -2.41 -8.13 -0.79
CA VAL A 54 -1.09 -8.62 -0.39
C VAL A 54 -0.23 -7.48 0.16
N VAL A 55 -0.31 -6.32 -0.49
CA VAL A 55 0.41 -5.12 -0.10
C VAL A 55 -0.09 -4.58 1.24
N MET A 56 -1.41 -4.49 1.43
CA MET A 56 -1.99 -4.02 2.70
C MET A 56 -1.58 -4.92 3.89
N LYS A 57 -1.61 -6.24 3.67
CA LYS A 57 -1.17 -7.22 4.67
C LYS A 57 0.31 -7.06 5.03
N GLU A 58 1.15 -6.79 4.04
CA GLU A 58 2.59 -6.62 4.24
C GLU A 58 2.91 -5.33 5.00
N VAL A 59 2.22 -4.22 4.69
CA VAL A 59 2.31 -2.98 5.47
C VAL A 59 1.92 -3.23 6.92
N ARG A 60 0.82 -3.97 7.15
CA ARG A 60 0.41 -4.35 8.50
C ARG A 60 1.50 -5.12 9.22
N ARG A 61 2.07 -6.14 8.59
CA ARG A 61 3.17 -6.94 9.16
C ARG A 61 4.32 -6.04 9.63
N LEU A 62 4.76 -5.12 8.77
CA LEU A 62 5.89 -4.22 9.05
C LEU A 62 5.60 -3.22 10.16
N LEU A 63 4.45 -2.55 10.12
CA LEU A 63 4.09 -1.59 11.15
C LEU A 63 3.89 -2.27 12.51
N MET A 64 3.32 -3.48 12.55
CA MET A 64 3.21 -4.26 13.78
C MET A 64 4.57 -4.70 14.31
N GLU A 65 5.54 -5.03 13.45
CA GLU A 65 6.92 -5.33 13.84
C GLU A 65 7.63 -4.12 14.46
N ILE A 66 7.46 -2.92 13.86
CA ILE A 66 7.95 -1.66 14.44
C ILE A 66 7.35 -1.45 15.83
N LEU A 67 6.04 -1.63 16.01
CA LEU A 67 5.40 -1.46 17.32
C LEU A 67 5.88 -2.51 18.33
N ALA A 68 6.03 -3.76 17.92
CA ALA A 68 6.48 -4.85 18.79
C ALA A 68 7.90 -4.59 19.33
N THR A 69 8.78 -4.05 18.49
CA THR A 69 10.16 -3.70 18.85
C THR A 69 10.28 -2.33 19.53
N THR A 70 9.29 -1.45 19.36
CA THR A 70 9.22 -0.19 20.11
C THR A 70 9.14 -0.46 21.62
N PRO A 71 9.92 0.27 22.44
CA PRO A 71 9.86 0.17 23.91
C PRO A 71 8.43 0.37 24.42
N LYS A 72 8.03 -0.44 25.41
CA LYS A 72 6.66 -0.41 25.96
C LYS A 72 6.22 1.00 26.37
N ALA A 73 7.12 1.81 26.94
CA ALA A 73 6.82 3.18 27.37
C ALA A 73 6.53 4.15 26.20
N GLN A 74 6.97 3.84 24.98
CA GLN A 74 6.82 4.69 23.80
C GLN A 74 5.78 4.15 22.81
N ARG A 75 5.41 2.87 22.92
CA ARG A 75 4.58 2.17 21.93
C ARG A 75 3.23 2.84 21.67
N GLU A 76 2.55 3.32 22.71
CA GLU A 76 1.28 4.06 22.54
C GLU A 76 1.46 5.37 21.80
N LEU A 77 2.53 6.12 22.10
CA LEU A 77 2.83 7.36 21.39
C LEU A 77 3.17 7.08 19.92
N THR A 78 4.00 6.07 19.67
CA THR A 78 4.35 5.65 18.31
C THR A 78 3.11 5.19 17.54
N ALA A 79 2.22 4.40 18.15
CA ALA A 79 0.96 4.01 17.56
C ALA A 79 0.09 5.25 17.24
N ALA A 80 -0.03 6.21 18.15
CA ALA A 80 -0.81 7.44 17.94
C ALA A 80 -0.21 8.39 16.87
N LEU A 81 1.10 8.27 16.58
CA LEU A 81 1.75 9.04 15.51
C LEU A 81 1.54 8.42 14.13
N ILE A 82 1.51 7.08 14.06
CA ILE A 82 1.31 6.33 12.82
C ILE A 82 -0.17 6.21 12.48
N PHE A 83 -0.97 5.84 13.47
CA PHE A 83 -2.41 5.61 13.39
C PHE A 83 -3.12 6.72 14.14
N LYS A 84 -4.25 7.19 13.60
CA LYS A 84 -5.01 8.25 14.27
C LYS A 84 -6.09 7.69 15.20
N THR A 85 -6.83 6.71 14.71
CA THR A 85 -8.13 6.34 15.28
C THR A 85 -8.05 4.99 15.99
N LEU A 86 -7.13 4.13 15.59
CA LEU A 86 -6.88 2.87 16.26
C LEU A 86 -5.90 3.04 17.44
N SER A 87 -6.35 2.60 18.62
CA SER A 87 -5.44 2.34 19.75
C SER A 87 -4.61 1.10 19.47
N LEU A 88 -3.49 0.95 20.18
CA LEU A 88 -2.64 -0.24 20.07
C LEU A 88 -3.42 -1.56 20.24
N ASP A 89 -4.33 -1.61 21.22
CA ASP A 89 -5.18 -2.77 21.47
C ASP A 89 -6.12 -3.09 20.29
N ASN A 90 -6.57 -2.09 19.54
CA ASN A 90 -7.49 -2.29 18.42
C ASN A 90 -6.78 -2.72 17.13
N LEU A 91 -5.48 -2.44 16.98
CA LEU A 91 -4.72 -2.74 15.76
C LEU A 91 -4.69 -4.24 15.41
N SER A 92 -4.75 -5.13 16.40
CA SER A 92 -4.79 -6.58 16.17
C SER A 92 -6.17 -7.14 15.84
N HIS A 93 -7.23 -6.34 15.96
CA HIS A 93 -8.62 -6.82 15.85
C HIS A 93 -9.34 -6.36 14.57
N VAL A 94 -8.74 -5.45 13.80
CA VAL A 94 -9.27 -5.00 12.51
C VAL A 94 -8.75 -5.86 11.35
N ASP A 95 -9.45 -5.83 10.21
CA ASP A 95 -8.93 -6.40 8.96
C ASP A 95 -7.82 -5.53 8.35
N ASP A 96 -7.13 -6.05 7.33
CA ASP A 96 -5.97 -5.40 6.71
C ASP A 96 -6.35 -4.11 5.98
N GLU A 97 -7.55 -4.03 5.40
CA GLU A 97 -8.04 -2.85 4.69
C GLU A 97 -8.34 -1.71 5.66
N THR A 98 -9.05 -1.99 6.76
CA THR A 98 -9.33 -1.03 7.84
C THR A 98 -8.03 -0.54 8.48
N PHE A 99 -7.10 -1.46 8.76
CA PHE A 99 -5.78 -1.12 9.27
C PHE A 99 -5.05 -0.15 8.33
N PHE A 100 -5.03 -0.46 7.03
CA PHE A 100 -4.33 0.33 6.03
C PHE A 100 -5.00 1.69 5.79
N ALA A 101 -6.33 1.76 5.79
CA ALA A 101 -7.08 3.02 5.74
C ALA A 101 -6.74 3.95 6.91
N ASP A 102 -6.63 3.40 8.13
CA ASP A 102 -6.26 4.17 9.32
C ASP A 102 -4.82 4.71 9.22
N TYR A 103 -3.90 3.90 8.68
CA TYR A 103 -2.53 4.30 8.38
C TYR A 103 -2.48 5.44 7.33
N LEU A 104 -3.17 5.30 6.19
CA LEU A 104 -3.26 6.35 5.17
C LEU A 104 -3.78 7.66 5.76
N GLY A 105 -4.82 7.58 6.60
CA GLY A 105 -5.38 8.75 7.27
C GLY A 105 -4.46 9.37 8.33
N GLY A 106 -3.53 8.62 8.89
CA GLY A 106 -2.47 9.12 9.79
C GLY A 106 -1.37 9.84 9.01
N GLU A 107 -0.83 9.17 7.99
CA GLU A 107 0.22 9.68 7.11
C GLU A 107 -0.17 11.01 6.47
N MET A 108 -1.34 11.07 5.82
CA MET A 108 -1.80 12.24 5.06
C MET A 108 -2.09 13.46 5.94
N ARG A 109 -2.27 13.27 7.25
CA ARG A 109 -2.44 14.38 8.20
C ARG A 109 -1.10 14.89 8.75
N SER A 110 -0.16 13.98 8.95
CA SER A 110 1.20 14.32 9.40
C SER A 110 1.95 15.11 8.32
N ASN A 111 1.75 14.71 7.06
CA ASN A 111 2.23 15.43 5.90
C ASN A 111 1.26 16.56 5.60
N LYS A 112 1.58 17.78 6.04
CA LYS A 112 0.79 19.02 5.89
C LYS A 112 0.32 19.36 4.45
N GLY A 113 0.65 18.55 3.45
CA GLY A 113 0.22 18.71 2.07
C GLY A 113 -0.99 17.84 1.77
N ARG A 114 -2.18 18.46 1.76
CA ARG A 114 -3.37 17.88 1.13
C ARG A 114 -3.11 17.71 -0.37
N ILE A 115 -3.55 16.61 -0.95
CA ILE A 115 -3.57 16.44 -2.42
C ILE A 115 -4.75 17.25 -2.96
N GLU A 116 -4.48 18.09 -3.96
CA GLU A 116 -5.48 18.92 -4.64
C GLU A 116 -5.27 18.87 -6.16
N ASP A 117 -6.33 19.03 -6.96
CA ASP A 117 -6.24 19.13 -8.43
C ASP A 117 -5.48 17.94 -9.06
N ALA A 118 -5.73 16.73 -8.56
CA ALA A 118 -5.09 15.52 -9.04
C ALA A 118 -5.55 15.18 -10.47
N LYS A 119 -4.59 14.93 -11.36
CA LYS A 119 -4.82 14.66 -12.79
C LYS A 119 -4.01 13.46 -13.24
N VAL A 120 -4.67 12.53 -13.91
CA VAL A 120 -3.97 11.48 -14.66
C VAL A 120 -3.44 12.09 -15.95
N ILE A 121 -2.12 11.98 -16.15
CA ILE A 121 -1.44 12.48 -17.36
C ILE A 121 -1.44 11.41 -18.45
N GLY A 122 -1.26 10.14 -18.06
CA GLY A 122 -1.28 8.99 -18.94
C GLY A 122 -0.68 7.76 -18.27
N SER A 123 -0.63 6.65 -18.99
CA SER A 123 -0.01 5.41 -18.52
C SER A 123 1.02 4.85 -19.50
N ILE A 124 1.90 4.02 -18.98
CA ILE A 124 2.88 3.22 -19.74
C ILE A 124 2.72 1.77 -19.28
N ALA A 125 2.39 0.87 -20.20
CA ALA A 125 2.39 -0.56 -19.92
C ALA A 125 3.83 -1.09 -19.88
N GLU A 126 4.23 -1.74 -18.78
CA GLU A 126 5.51 -2.47 -18.68
C GLU A 126 5.33 -3.94 -19.09
N ALA A 127 4.19 -4.53 -18.72
CA ALA A 127 3.81 -5.90 -19.05
C ALA A 127 2.30 -6.01 -19.30
N PRO A 128 1.77 -7.14 -19.81
CA PRO A 128 0.33 -7.32 -20.02
C PRO A 128 -0.52 -7.10 -18.77
N ASP A 129 0.06 -7.36 -17.59
CA ASP A 129 -0.57 -7.24 -16.29
C ASP A 129 0.03 -6.10 -15.43
N LEU A 130 0.91 -5.25 -15.97
CA LEU A 130 1.61 -4.22 -15.19
C LEU A 130 1.65 -2.91 -15.96
N ALA A 131 1.16 -1.84 -15.33
CA ALA A 131 1.16 -0.50 -15.89
C ALA A 131 1.60 0.54 -14.85
N HIS A 132 2.21 1.61 -15.33
CA HIS A 132 2.61 2.77 -14.55
C HIS A 132 1.80 3.97 -15.00
N VAL A 133 1.07 4.59 -14.07
CA VAL A 133 0.24 5.77 -14.33
C VAL A 133 0.96 6.99 -13.77
N LEU A 134 1.23 7.96 -14.65
CA LEU A 134 1.75 9.26 -14.26
C LEU A 134 0.59 10.16 -13.82
N ILE A 135 0.69 10.67 -12.60
CA ILE A 135 -0.26 11.61 -12.01
C ILE A 135 0.43 12.94 -11.74
N SER A 136 -0.33 14.04 -11.85
CA SER A 136 0.07 15.35 -11.38
C SER A 136 -0.89 15.81 -10.29
N ASP A 137 -0.37 16.21 -9.14
CA ASP A 137 -1.15 16.81 -8.07
C ASP A 137 -0.59 18.19 -7.68
N GLN A 138 -1.39 18.96 -6.97
CA GLN A 138 -0.95 20.15 -6.25
C GLN A 138 -0.92 19.85 -4.75
N ARG A 139 0.13 20.30 -4.09
CA ARG A 139 0.24 20.28 -2.63
C ARG A 139 0.41 21.71 -2.13
N PRO A 140 -0.56 22.26 -1.39
CA PRO A 140 -0.38 23.56 -0.78
C PRO A 140 0.69 23.44 0.32
N THR A 141 1.67 24.33 0.28
CA THR A 141 2.59 24.57 1.39
C THR A 141 2.27 25.93 2.00
N ALA A 142 2.82 26.24 3.17
CA ALA A 142 2.54 27.50 3.87
C ALA A 142 2.84 28.76 3.04
N SER A 143 3.70 28.65 2.01
CA SER A 143 4.22 29.79 1.25
C SER A 143 3.95 29.73 -0.26
N PHE A 144 3.61 28.57 -0.83
CA PHE A 144 3.36 28.40 -2.26
C PHE A 144 2.67 27.06 -2.56
N GLN A 145 2.07 26.94 -3.75
CA GLN A 145 1.58 25.66 -4.27
C GLN A 145 2.70 24.97 -5.04
N VAL A 146 2.94 23.70 -4.71
CA VAL A 146 3.87 22.85 -5.47
C VAL A 146 3.06 21.92 -6.35
N ARG A 147 3.35 21.91 -7.65
CA ARG A 147 2.88 20.85 -8.54
C ARG A 147 3.85 19.66 -8.45
N LYS A 148 3.35 18.52 -7.99
CA LYS A 148 4.11 17.28 -7.93
C LYS A 148 3.71 16.38 -9.10
N MET A 149 4.66 15.58 -9.56
CA MET A 149 4.44 14.48 -10.49
C MET A 149 4.81 13.20 -9.77
N ASP A 150 3.89 12.24 -9.72
CA ASP A 150 4.08 10.94 -9.08
C ASP A 150 3.75 9.82 -10.07
N VAL A 151 4.40 8.67 -9.90
CA VAL A 151 4.13 7.47 -10.70
C VAL A 151 3.54 6.40 -9.80
N ILE A 152 2.35 5.93 -10.15
CA ILE A 152 1.65 4.84 -9.46
C ILE A 152 1.79 3.59 -10.31
N SER A 153 2.26 2.49 -9.73
CA SER A 153 2.28 1.19 -10.41
C SER A 153 1.02 0.41 -10.06
N LEU A 154 0.39 -0.18 -11.07
CA LEU A 154 -0.78 -1.01 -10.90
C LEU A 154 -0.52 -2.36 -11.54
N ARG A 155 -0.92 -3.42 -10.83
CA ARG A 155 -0.91 -4.78 -11.36
C ARG A 155 -2.33 -5.26 -11.56
N CYS A 156 -2.60 -5.83 -12.72
CA CYS A 156 -3.81 -6.54 -13.03
C CYS A 156 -3.73 -7.96 -12.46
N GLY A 157 -4.74 -8.35 -11.67
CA GLY A 157 -4.87 -9.70 -11.14
C GLY A 157 -6.32 -10.17 -11.15
N GLU A 158 -6.63 -11.17 -10.33
CA GLU A 158 -7.99 -11.72 -10.22
C GLU A 158 -9.03 -10.65 -9.82
N ASN A 159 -8.61 -9.65 -9.04
CA ASN A 159 -9.45 -8.56 -8.53
C ASN A 159 -9.39 -7.28 -9.39
N GLY A 160 -8.99 -7.38 -10.66
CA GLY A 160 -8.79 -6.24 -11.55
C GLY A 160 -7.44 -5.55 -11.32
N TRP A 161 -7.34 -4.29 -11.77
CA TRP A 161 -6.16 -3.46 -11.51
C TRP A 161 -6.11 -3.05 -10.03
N ARG A 162 -4.97 -3.27 -9.39
CA ARG A 162 -4.71 -2.85 -8.01
C ARG A 162 -3.40 -2.12 -7.89
N VAL A 163 -3.42 -1.06 -7.08
CA VAL A 163 -2.26 -0.25 -6.79
C VAL A 163 -1.25 -1.07 -6.01
N GLN A 164 -0.02 -1.05 -6.51
CA GLN A 164 1.15 -1.61 -5.86
C GLN A 164 1.83 -0.48 -5.07
N LEU A 165 2.54 -0.80 -3.98
CA LEU A 165 3.42 0.19 -3.38
C LEU A 165 4.62 0.42 -4.31
N THR A 166 4.71 1.62 -4.86
CA THR A 166 5.88 2.08 -5.61
C THR A 166 6.97 2.51 -4.65
N GLY A 167 7.76 1.51 -4.29
CA GLY A 167 8.87 1.58 -3.34
C GLY A 167 9.15 0.14 -2.98
N ASP A 168 10.42 -0.25 -2.95
CA ASP A 168 10.74 -1.58 -2.43
C ASP A 168 10.18 -1.57 -1.00
N ILE A 169 9.25 -2.45 -0.65
CA ILE A 169 8.78 -2.61 0.73
C ILE A 169 10.00 -2.74 1.69
N ARG A 170 11.14 -3.17 1.14
CA ARG A 170 12.47 -3.11 1.72
C ARG A 170 12.92 -1.73 2.23
N GLU A 171 12.47 -0.62 1.67
CA GLU A 171 12.71 0.73 2.21
C GLU A 171 11.96 0.95 3.51
N LEU A 172 10.69 0.53 3.58
CA LEU A 172 9.93 0.49 4.84
C LEU A 172 10.58 -0.46 5.84
N GLU A 173 11.06 -1.63 5.39
CA GLU A 173 11.87 -2.52 6.23
C GLU A 173 13.18 -1.87 6.69
N GLU A 174 13.85 -1.10 5.83
CA GLU A 174 15.11 -0.44 6.16
C GLU A 174 14.89 0.70 7.15
N VAL A 175 13.81 1.45 6.99
CA VAL A 175 13.34 2.44 7.97
C VAL A 175 13.03 1.74 9.29
N ALA A 176 12.33 0.60 9.27
CA ALA A 176 12.06 -0.19 10.46
C ALA A 176 13.37 -0.65 11.13
N ARG A 177 14.31 -1.23 10.37
CA ARG A 177 15.64 -1.66 10.84
C ARG A 177 16.43 -0.51 11.43
N THR A 178 16.45 0.64 10.76
CA THR A 178 17.14 1.85 11.19
C THR A 178 16.53 2.39 12.49
N PHE A 179 15.21 2.46 12.57
CA PHE A 179 14.49 2.86 13.78
C PHE A 179 14.78 1.93 14.95
N MET A 180 14.78 0.61 14.72
CA MET A 180 15.16 -0.39 15.74
C MET A 180 16.59 -0.19 16.24
N LYS A 181 17.54 0.06 15.33
CA LYS A 181 18.93 0.33 15.68
C LYS A 181 19.06 1.59 16.56
N TYR A 182 18.54 2.73 16.12
CA TYR A 182 18.67 3.99 16.85
C TYR A 182 17.93 3.99 18.20
N SER A 183 16.75 3.39 18.28
CA SER A 183 16.02 3.28 19.54
C SER A 183 16.76 2.43 20.56
N SER A 184 17.45 1.36 20.12
CA SER A 184 18.30 0.55 21.00
C SER A 184 19.52 1.31 21.53
N GLU A 185 20.16 2.16 20.71
CA GLU A 185 21.32 2.96 21.10
C GLU A 185 20.96 4.08 22.09
N LEU A 186 19.80 4.74 21.90
CA LEU A 186 19.33 5.81 22.79
C LEU A 186 18.86 5.32 24.17
N LEU A 187 18.50 4.04 24.26
CA LEU A 187 17.94 3.43 25.47
C LEU A 187 18.92 2.54 26.21
N ASP A 188 20.18 2.45 25.75
CA ASP A 188 21.27 1.84 26.50
C ASP A 188 21.98 2.88 27.38
N PRO A 189 21.67 2.94 28.70
CA PRO A 189 22.32 3.86 29.62
C PRO A 189 23.81 3.56 29.85
N SER A 190 24.34 2.43 29.35
CA SER A 190 25.76 2.09 29.48
C SER A 190 26.64 2.86 28.48
N LEU A 191 26.08 3.32 27.36
CA LEU A 191 26.81 4.12 26.35
C LEU A 191 27.00 5.59 26.75
N GLY A 192 26.15 6.11 27.64
CA GLY A 192 26.29 7.46 28.20
C GLY A 192 27.33 7.60 29.32
N ARG A 193 27.99 6.50 29.72
CA ARG A 193 28.92 6.46 30.87
C ARG A 193 30.40 6.25 30.50
N GLN A 194 30.76 6.32 29.23
CA GLN A 194 32.17 6.35 28.80
C GLN A 194 32.54 7.71 28.23
N LYS A 195 33.09 8.57 29.10
CA LYS A 195 34.03 9.68 28.89
C LYS A 195 33.63 10.87 29.78
N ASN A 196 34.14 10.84 31.00
CA ASN A 196 34.78 11.97 31.66
C ASN A 196 35.75 11.41 32.70
#